data_AF-A0A949URM7-F1
#
_entry.id   AF-A0A949URM7-F1
#
_cell.length_a   1.000
_cell.length_b   1.000
_cell.length_c   1.000
_cell.angle_alpha   90.00
_cell.angle_beta   90.00
_cell.angle_gamma   90.00
#
_symmetry.space_group_name_H-M   'P 1'
#
loop_
_entity.id
_entity.type
_entity.pdbx_description
1 polymer ?
#
loop_
_entity_poly.entity_id
_entity_poly.type
_entity_poly.pdbx_seq_one_letter_code
_entity_poly.pdbx_strand_id
1 'polypeptide(L)' 'MSVHKQVNRITVPQIMARKNKQPIVSLTAYHAHTARYIDPYVDMLLVGDSLGMVMYGME' A
#
# COMPACT_ATOMS: atom_id res chain seq x y z
N MET A 1 29.55 -9.93 2.03
CA MET A 1 28.30 -10.68 1.75
C MET A 1 27.16 -9.67 1.76
N SER A 2 26.42 -9.51 0.65
CA SER A 2 25.30 -8.57 0.59
C SER A 2 24.04 -9.27 1.14
N VAL A 3 23.39 -8.67 2.14
CA VAL A 3 22.17 -9.22 2.74
C VAL A 3 21.00 -8.82 1.85
N HIS A 4 20.57 -9.72 0.95
CA HIS A 4 19.34 -9.50 0.20
C HIS A 4 18.15 -9.74 1.15
N LYS A 5 17.57 -8.66 1.66
CA LYS A 5 16.32 -8.72 2.41
C LYS A 5 15.22 -9.18 1.45
N GLN A 6 14.70 -10.39 1.67
CA GLN A 6 13.59 -10.91 0.87
C GLN A 6 12.34 -10.11 1.21
N VAL A 7 11.89 -9.25 0.28
CA VAL A 7 10.66 -8.48 0.43
C VAL A 7 9.55 -9.28 -0.25
N ASN A 8 8.64 -9.84 0.55
CA ASN A 8 7.45 -10.50 0.05
C ASN A 8 6.47 -9.44 -0.45
N ARG A 9 6.56 -9.08 -1.73
CA ARG A 9 5.67 -8.13 -2.37
C ARG A 9 4.47 -8.85 -2.96
N ILE A 10 3.28 -8.31 -2.74
CA ILE A 10 2.09 -8.73 -3.46
C ILE A 10 2.15 -8.15 -4.87
N THR A 11 1.90 -9.00 -5.86
CA THR A 11 1.94 -8.68 -7.29
C THR A 11 0.53 -8.55 -7.87
N VAL A 12 0.42 -7.88 -9.02
CA VAL A 12 -0.87 -7.72 -9.72
C VAL A 12 -1.57 -9.05 -10.01
N PRO A 13 -0.90 -10.12 -10.51
CA PRO A 13 -1.56 -11.42 -10.70
C PRO A 13 -2.10 -12.02 -9.40
N GLN A 14 -1.40 -11.84 -8.27
CA GLN A 14 -1.86 -12.32 -6.96
C GLN A 14 -3.09 -11.55 -6.48
N ILE A 15 -3.15 -10.24 -6.71
CA ILE A 15 -4.35 -9.42 -6.45
C ILE A 15 -5.53 -9.92 -7.29
N MET A 16 -5.33 -10.12 -8.59
CA MET A 16 -6.37 -10.61 -9.49
C MET A 16 -6.92 -11.98 -9.08
N ALA A 17 -6.04 -12.87 -8.61
CA ALA A 17 -6.42 -14.20 -8.15
C ALA A 17 -7.32 -14.19 -6.89
N ARG A 18 -7.28 -13.11 -6.09
CA ARG A 18 -8.11 -12.93 -4.87
C ARG A 18 -9.52 -12.42 -5.16
N LYS A 19 -9.81 -11.95 -6.38
CA LYS A 19 -11.14 -11.44 -6.76
C LYS A 19 -12.23 -12.45 -6.40
N ASN A 20 -13.28 -11.98 -5.70
CA ASN A 20 -14.41 -12.78 -5.20
C ASN A 20 -14.05 -13.89 -4.20
N LYS A 21 -12.82 -13.93 -3.66
CA LYS A 21 -12.38 -14.97 -2.71
C LYS A 21 -11.91 -14.38 -1.38
N GLN A 22 -11.04 -13.39 -1.44
CA GLN A 22 -10.44 -12.77 -0.26
C GLN A 22 -10.49 -11.25 -0.40
N PRO A 23 -10.99 -10.52 0.62
CA PRO A 23 -10.89 -9.06 0.66
C PRO A 23 -9.43 -8.60 0.54
N ILE A 24 -9.23 -7.43 -0.05
CA ILE A 24 -7.93 -6.77 -0.19
C ILE A 24 -7.94 -5.54 0.71
N VAL A 25 -6.92 -5.41 1.56
CA VAL A 25 -6.74 -4.24 2.42
C VAL A 25 -5.87 -3.23 1.69
N SER A 26 -6.42 -2.04 1.41
CA SER A 26 -5.67 -0.93 0.82
C SER A 26 -5.85 0.35 1.62
N LEU A 27 -4.74 1.07 1.83
CA LEU A 27 -4.71 2.37 2.49
C LEU A 27 -3.93 3.37 1.65
N THR A 28 -4.26 4.65 1.80
CA THR A 28 -3.46 5.72 1.24
C THR A 28 -2.25 6.01 2.13
N ALA A 29 -1.11 6.31 1.50
CA ALA A 29 0.08 6.76 2.22
C ALA A 29 0.83 7.81 1.43
N TYR A 30 1.16 8.91 2.11
CA TYR A 30 1.79 10.08 1.50
C TYR A 30 3.21 10.36 1.99
N HIS A 31 3.63 9.68 3.06
CA HIS A 31 4.95 9.84 3.67
C HIS A 31 5.60 8.47 3.91
N ALA A 32 6.91 8.39 3.68
CA ALA A 32 7.67 7.15 3.84
C ALA A 32 7.57 6.56 5.25
N HIS A 33 7.51 7.40 6.28
CA HIS A 33 7.35 6.96 7.67
C HIS A 33 6.01 6.25 7.87
N THR A 34 4.90 6.87 7.47
CA THR A 34 3.57 6.28 7.56
C THR A 34 3.49 4.99 6.75
N ALA A 35 3.97 5.01 5.51
CA ALA A 35 4.03 3.84 4.64
C ALA A 35 4.75 2.66 5.32
N ARG A 36 5.91 2.92 5.94
CA ARG A 36 6.70 1.88 6.63
C ARG A 36 5.99 1.26 7.83
N TYR A 37 5.19 2.02 8.56
CA TYR A 37 4.43 1.50 9.70
C TYR A 37 3.26 0.61 9.27
N ILE A 38 2.62 0.94 8.15
CA ILE A 38 1.42 0.24 7.69
C ILE A 38 1.70 -0.87 6.66
N ASP A 39 2.87 -0.86 6.00
CA ASP A 39 3.31 -1.85 5.00
C ASP A 39 3.10 -3.32 5.43
N PRO A 40 3.33 -3.72 6.71
CA PRO A 40 3.07 -5.10 7.14
C PRO A 40 1.60 -5.50 7.21
N TYR A 41 0.66 -4.55 7.16
CA TYR A 41 -0.77 -4.78 7.41
C TYR A 41 -1.66 -4.58 6.17
N VAL A 42 -1.10 -4.06 5.08
CA VAL A 42 -1.85 -3.74 3.86
C VAL A 42 -1.38 -4.61 2.71
N ASP A 43 -2.29 -4.93 1.80
CA ASP A 43 -1.95 -5.62 0.57
C ASP A 43 -1.45 -4.64 -0.52
N MET A 44 -1.88 -3.38 -0.44
CA MET A 44 -1.54 -2.33 -1.40
C MET A 44 -1.57 -0.94 -0.76
N LEU A 45 -0.54 -0.14 -1.03
CA LEU A 45 -0.50 1.28 -0.74
C LEU A 45 -0.89 2.11 -1.97
N LEU A 46 -1.84 3.02 -1.81
CA LEU A 46 -2.27 3.93 -2.86
C LEU A 46 -1.72 5.34 -2.60
N VAL A 47 -0.96 5.88 -3.55
CA VAL A 47 -0.59 7.30 -3.54
C VAL A 47 -1.60 8.03 -4.42
N GLY A 48 -2.70 8.48 -3.81
CA GLY A 48 -3.79 9.17 -4.49
C GLY A 48 -3.66 10.70 -4.51
N ASP A 49 -4.45 11.34 -5.36
CA ASP A 49 -4.65 12.79 -5.42
C ASP A 49 -5.43 13.35 -4.21
N SER A 50 -6.05 12.48 -3.42
CA SER A 50 -6.68 12.84 -2.13
C SER A 50 -5.70 13.39 -1.09
N LEU A 51 -4.39 13.39 -1.37
CA LEU A 51 -3.41 14.25 -0.69
C LEU A 51 -3.88 15.71 -0.62
N GLY A 52 -4.46 16.23 -1.71
CA GLY A 52 -4.99 17.61 -1.79
C GLY A 52 -6.01 17.91 -0.70
N MET A 53 -7.03 17.06 -0.59
CA MET A 53 -8.10 17.21 0.39
C MET A 53 -7.61 16.94 1.82
N VAL A 54 -6.75 15.94 2.02
CA VAL A 54 -6.34 15.48 3.36
C VAL A 54 -5.20 16.31 3.96
N MET A 55 -4.24 16.75 3.16
CA MET A 55 -3.08 17.52 3.65
C MET A 55 -3.20 19.02 3.45
N TYR A 56 -3.91 19.47 2.40
CA TYR A 56 -4.04 20.90 2.08
C TYR A 56 -5.41 21.49 2.40
N GLY A 57 -6.38 20.68 2.87
CA GLY A 57 -7.71 21.15 3.26
C GLY A 57 -8.49 21.78 2.11
N MET A 58 -8.19 21.37 0.87
CA MET A 58 -8.92 21.82 -0.31
C MET A 58 -10.25 21.05 -0.38
N GLU A 59 -11.37 21.75 -0.18
CA GLU A 59 -12.72 21.26 -0.54
C GLU A 59 -12.98 21.40 -2.04
#